data_AF-A0A8H4KLF4-F1
#
_entry.id   AF-A0A8H4KLF4-F1
#
_cell.length_a   1.000
_cell.length_b   1.000
_cell.length_c   1.000
_cell.angle_alpha   90.00
_cell.angle_beta   90.00
_cell.angle_gamma   90.00
#
_symmetry.space_group_name_H-M   'P 1'
#
loop_
_entity.id
_entity.type
_entity.pdbx_description
1 polymer ?
#
loop_
_entity_poly.entity_id
_entity_poly.type
_entity_poly.pdbx_seq_one_letter_code
_entity_poly.pdbx_strand_id
1 'polypeptide(L)'
;MCKADQVKRIHIVMDETCFQIVGEPAPNKVHPNNIVDAQFSAYYQAAASWLYGDAQGWAIYDRANDPAVHALCDKIIIEGRRLSNDLITTMTVTLQDGQTQEMTLERPKGQQPERPPTNAEVVQKFRSLATHVLGNEKVEKVVEFVTGRLEIPVANLIGVLA
;
A
#
# COMPACT_ATOMS: atom_id res chain seq x y z
N MET A 1 4.00 1.13 17.46
CA MET A 1 3.62 -0.19 16.90
C MET A 1 4.36 -1.27 17.67
N CYS A 2 3.71 -2.40 17.99
CA CYS A 2 4.40 -3.52 18.62
C CYS A 2 5.33 -4.23 17.62
N LYS A 3 6.32 -4.96 18.12
CA LYS A 3 7.29 -5.66 17.27
C LYS A 3 6.63 -6.90 16.62
N ALA A 4 7.08 -7.28 15.43
CA ALA A 4 6.50 -8.39 14.66
C ALA A 4 6.61 -9.78 15.36
N ASP A 5 7.60 -9.95 16.24
CA ASP A 5 7.76 -11.15 17.09
C ASP A 5 6.65 -11.25 18.17
N GLN A 6 6.12 -10.12 18.62
CA GLN A 6 5.00 -10.04 19.57
C GLN A 6 3.64 -10.30 18.91
N VAL A 7 3.57 -10.33 17.58
CA VAL A 7 2.34 -10.66 16.85
C VAL A 7 2.13 -12.16 16.88
N LYS A 8 0.97 -12.58 17.39
CA LYS A 8 0.50 -13.97 17.37
C LYS A 8 -0.36 -14.24 16.13
N ARG A 9 -1.27 -13.32 15.78
CA ARG A 9 -2.17 -13.45 14.63
C ARG A 9 -2.61 -12.06 14.15
N ILE A 10 -2.78 -11.92 12.84
CA ILE A 10 -3.45 -10.79 12.22
C ILE A 10 -4.67 -11.35 11.50
N HIS A 11 -5.86 -10.82 11.80
CA HIS A 11 -7.09 -11.18 11.10
C HIS A 11 -7.56 -9.96 10.33
N ILE A 12 -7.77 -10.13 9.03
CA ILE A 12 -8.24 -9.08 8.13
C ILE A 12 -9.61 -9.49 7.61
N VAL A 13 -10.60 -8.64 7.79
CA VAL A 13 -11.92 -8.77 7.18
C VAL A 13 -12.05 -7.71 6.10
N MET A 14 -12.45 -8.11 4.90
CA MET A 14 -12.67 -7.21 3.76
C MET A 14 -13.90 -7.65 2.97
N ASP A 15 -14.35 -6.81 2.03
CA ASP A 15 -15.44 -7.17 1.14
C ASP A 15 -15.10 -8.41 0.29
N GLU A 16 -16.11 -9.22 -0.04
CA GLU A 16 -15.98 -10.40 -0.90
C GLU A 16 -15.27 -10.10 -2.23
N THR A 17 -15.53 -8.92 -2.82
CA THR A 17 -14.91 -8.51 -4.09
C THR A 17 -13.40 -8.33 -3.92
N CYS A 18 -12.95 -7.64 -2.87
CA CYS A 18 -11.54 -7.48 -2.56
C CYS A 18 -10.89 -8.82 -2.19
N PHE A 19 -11.60 -9.65 -1.44
CA PHE A 19 -11.12 -10.97 -1.04
C PHE A 19 -10.79 -11.83 -2.27
N GLN A 20 -11.68 -11.90 -3.26
CA GLN A 20 -11.44 -12.64 -4.51
C GLN A 20 -10.18 -12.16 -5.25
N ILE A 21 -9.96 -10.84 -5.27
CA ILE A 21 -8.83 -10.26 -6.01
C ILE A 21 -7.51 -10.47 -5.25
N VAL A 22 -7.46 -10.17 -3.95
CA VAL A 22 -6.19 -10.10 -3.19
C VAL A 22 -6.14 -10.89 -1.88
N GLY A 23 -7.28 -11.37 -1.37
CA GLY A 23 -7.42 -11.98 -0.05
C GLY A 23 -7.50 -13.51 -0.02
N GLU A 24 -7.79 -14.16 -1.15
CA GLU A 24 -7.82 -15.63 -1.22
C GLU A 24 -6.46 -16.24 -0.83
N PRO A 25 -6.45 -17.32 -0.02
CA PRO A 25 -5.22 -17.96 0.48
C PRO A 25 -4.55 -18.84 -0.58
N ALA A 26 -4.44 -18.37 -1.82
CA ALA A 26 -3.67 -19.07 -2.85
C ALA A 26 -2.18 -19.04 -2.49
N PRO A 27 -1.39 -20.11 -2.76
CA PRO A 27 0.02 -20.17 -2.36
C PRO A 27 0.86 -18.96 -2.81
N ASN A 28 0.64 -18.46 -4.03
CA ASN A 28 1.32 -17.27 -4.56
C ASN A 28 0.84 -15.95 -3.93
N LYS A 29 -0.36 -15.91 -3.34
CA LYS A 29 -0.82 -14.76 -2.56
C LYS A 29 -0.26 -14.81 -1.14
N VAL A 30 -0.21 -15.97 -0.48
CA VAL A 30 0.36 -16.06 0.88
C VAL A 30 1.87 -15.82 0.84
N HIS A 31 2.57 -16.44 -0.13
CA HIS A 31 4.01 -16.29 -0.34
C HIS A 31 4.30 -15.91 -1.81
N PRO A 32 4.24 -14.61 -2.15
CA PRO A 32 4.53 -14.17 -3.51
C PRO A 32 6.00 -14.38 -3.87
N ASN A 33 6.24 -14.91 -5.07
CA ASN A 33 7.59 -15.18 -5.57
C ASN A 33 8.04 -14.17 -6.64
N ASN A 34 7.15 -13.25 -7.03
CA ASN A 34 7.43 -12.18 -7.98
C ASN A 34 6.61 -10.92 -7.65
N ILE A 35 6.94 -9.83 -8.34
CA ILE A 35 6.34 -8.52 -8.14
C ILE A 35 4.84 -8.47 -8.46
N VAL A 36 4.36 -9.28 -9.41
CA VAL A 36 2.94 -9.31 -9.79
C VAL A 36 2.14 -9.98 -8.68
N ASP A 37 2.59 -11.15 -8.23
CA ASP A 37 1.97 -11.84 -7.09
C ASP A 37 1.93 -10.95 -5.83
N ALA A 38 3.02 -10.24 -5.54
CA ALA A 38 3.12 -9.34 -4.39
C ALA A 38 2.16 -8.13 -4.48
N GLN A 39 1.89 -7.62 -5.69
CA GLN A 39 0.90 -6.56 -5.92
C GLN A 39 -0.53 -7.04 -5.67
N PHE A 40 -0.83 -8.32 -5.94
CA PHE A 40 -2.14 -8.93 -5.77
C PHE A 40 -2.26 -9.77 -4.47
N SER A 41 -1.43 -9.46 -3.47
CA SER A 41 -1.40 -10.17 -2.19
C SER A 41 -1.67 -9.23 -1.01
N ALA A 42 -2.85 -9.33 -0.41
CA ALA A 42 -3.14 -8.59 0.82
C ALA A 42 -2.28 -9.08 2.01
N TYR A 43 -1.87 -10.35 2.00
CA TYR A 43 -0.94 -10.93 2.97
C TYR A 43 0.41 -10.19 2.94
N TYR A 44 0.98 -10.07 1.75
CA TYR A 44 2.26 -9.40 1.53
C TYR A 44 2.16 -7.91 1.86
N GLN A 45 1.15 -7.22 1.35
CA GLN A 45 0.99 -5.79 1.57
C GLN A 45 0.88 -5.46 3.05
N ALA A 46 0.12 -6.25 3.82
CA ALA A 46 0.01 -6.08 5.27
C ALA A 46 1.32 -6.39 5.98
N ALA A 47 1.97 -7.52 5.68
CA ALA A 47 3.21 -7.93 6.34
C ALA A 47 4.39 -6.99 6.03
N ALA A 48 4.59 -6.63 4.76
CA ALA A 48 5.66 -5.76 4.33
C ALA A 48 5.47 -4.34 4.89
N SER A 49 4.26 -3.80 4.87
CA SER A 49 3.96 -2.49 5.47
C SER A 49 4.14 -2.48 6.98
N TRP A 50 3.82 -3.60 7.66
CA TRP A 50 4.05 -3.74 9.10
C TRP A 50 5.54 -3.67 9.47
N LEU A 51 6.39 -4.32 8.68
CA LEU A 51 7.84 -4.41 8.94
C LEU A 51 8.60 -3.16 8.50
N TYR A 52 8.19 -2.57 7.38
CA TYR A 52 8.98 -1.56 6.67
C TYR A 52 8.30 -0.20 6.51
N GLY A 53 7.03 -0.09 6.91
CA GLY A 53 6.23 1.10 6.69
C GLY A 53 5.78 1.27 5.22
N ASP A 54 5.07 2.35 4.96
CA ASP A 54 4.45 2.69 3.67
C ASP A 54 5.32 3.59 2.78
N ALA A 55 6.45 4.10 3.31
CA ALA A 55 7.33 5.04 2.61
C ALA A 55 8.26 4.39 1.57
N GLN A 56 8.19 3.06 1.38
CA GLN A 56 9.13 2.29 0.57
C GLN A 56 8.90 2.41 -0.95
N GLY A 57 7.75 2.95 -1.38
CA GLY A 57 7.43 3.07 -2.81
C GLY A 57 7.53 1.72 -3.53
N TRP A 58 8.18 1.68 -4.69
CA TRP A 58 8.39 0.44 -5.45
C TRP A 58 9.42 -0.51 -4.82
N ALA A 59 10.37 0.01 -4.04
CA ALA A 59 11.40 -0.81 -3.40
C ALA A 59 10.82 -1.78 -2.36
N ILE A 60 9.56 -1.59 -1.96
CA ILE A 60 8.87 -2.56 -1.11
C ILE A 60 8.84 -3.94 -1.78
N TYR A 61 8.74 -4.04 -3.10
CA TYR A 61 8.57 -5.32 -3.80
C TYR A 61 9.86 -6.15 -3.89
N ASP A 62 11.03 -5.54 -3.68
CA ASP A 62 12.30 -6.26 -3.56
C ASP A 62 12.33 -7.16 -2.31
N ARG A 63 11.38 -6.96 -1.39
CA ARG A 63 11.20 -7.77 -0.17
C ARG A 63 10.27 -8.97 -0.36
N ALA A 64 9.84 -9.28 -1.58
CA ALA A 64 8.93 -10.39 -1.86
C ALA A 64 9.41 -11.74 -1.29
N ASN A 65 10.72 -11.98 -1.34
CA ASN A 65 11.37 -13.21 -0.85
C ASN A 65 11.97 -13.07 0.56
N ASP A 66 11.65 -12.02 1.29
CA ASP A 66 12.18 -11.78 2.63
C ASP A 66 11.58 -12.77 3.65
N PRO A 67 12.38 -13.61 4.34
CA PRO A 67 11.87 -14.58 5.30
C PRO A 67 11.08 -13.96 6.45
N ALA A 68 11.39 -12.72 6.85
CA ALA A 68 10.64 -12.04 7.90
C ALA A 68 9.23 -11.65 7.44
N VAL A 69 9.08 -11.28 6.16
CA VAL A 69 7.76 -11.02 5.55
C VAL A 69 6.96 -12.32 5.50
N HIS A 70 7.56 -13.40 5.00
CA HIS A 70 6.89 -14.71 4.92
C HIS A 70 6.42 -15.21 6.29
N ALA A 71 7.28 -15.11 7.32
CA ALA A 71 6.93 -15.50 8.67
C ALA A 71 5.79 -14.68 9.29
N LEU A 72 5.57 -13.44 8.82
CA LEU A 72 4.43 -12.63 9.23
C LEU A 72 3.18 -12.93 8.39
N CYS A 73 3.34 -13.21 7.09
CA CYS A 73 2.27 -13.72 6.22
C CYS A 73 1.61 -14.98 6.79
N ASP A 74 2.40 -15.90 7.35
CA ASP A 74 1.91 -17.12 8.00
C ASP A 74 0.97 -16.87 9.19
N LYS A 75 1.03 -15.67 9.78
CA LYS A 75 0.18 -15.26 10.90
C LYS A 75 -1.08 -14.53 10.46
N ILE A 76 -1.21 -14.22 9.17
CA ILE A 76 -2.32 -13.47 8.60
C ILE A 76 -3.42 -14.44 8.16
N ILE A 77 -4.65 -14.17 8.59
CA ILE A 77 -5.86 -14.83 8.09
C ILE A 77 -6.74 -13.75 7.49
N ILE A 78 -7.22 -13.97 6.27
CA ILE A 78 -8.11 -13.04 5.58
C ILE A 78 -9.47 -13.69 5.39
N GLU A 79 -10.52 -12.95 5.70
CA GLU A 79 -11.91 -13.34 5.53
C GLU A 79 -12.59 -12.35 4.58
N GLY A 80 -13.20 -12.88 3.52
CA GLY A 80 -14.14 -12.15 2.69
C GLY A 80 -15.55 -12.20 3.29
N ARG A 81 -16.20 -11.04 3.38
CA ARG A 81 -17.59 -10.92 3.85
C ARG A 81 -18.30 -9.88 3.01
N ARG A 82 -19.58 -10.08 2.70
CA ARG A 82 -20.37 -9.00 2.08
C ARG A 82 -20.50 -7.81 3.03
N LEU A 83 -19.87 -6.69 2.69
CA LEU A 83 -19.89 -5.46 3.49
C LEU A 83 -20.77 -4.39 2.83
N SER A 84 -21.01 -3.29 3.55
CA SER A 84 -21.79 -2.15 3.03
C SER A 84 -21.03 -1.33 1.97
N ASN A 85 -19.70 -1.47 1.90
CA ASN A 85 -18.82 -0.85 0.92
C ASN A 85 -17.64 -1.80 0.63
N ASP A 86 -17.24 -1.85 -0.63
CA ASP A 86 -16.27 -2.79 -1.21
C ASP A 86 -14.83 -2.63 -0.70
N LEU A 87 -14.50 -1.48 -0.11
CA LEU A 87 -13.16 -1.17 0.39
C LEU A 87 -13.08 -1.03 1.92
N ILE A 88 -14.15 -1.34 2.65
CA ILE A 88 -14.07 -1.43 4.10
C ILE A 88 -13.11 -2.58 4.46
N THR A 89 -12.14 -2.29 5.32
CA THR A 89 -11.21 -3.30 5.83
C THR A 89 -11.08 -3.16 7.34
N THR A 90 -11.28 -4.24 8.07
CA THR A 90 -11.01 -4.33 9.51
C THR A 90 -9.81 -5.23 9.73
N MET A 91 -8.83 -4.75 10.49
CA MET A 91 -7.67 -5.53 10.90
C MET A 91 -7.66 -5.67 12.42
N THR A 92 -7.64 -6.92 12.89
CA THR A 92 -7.56 -7.27 14.31
C THR A 92 -6.24 -8.01 14.56
N VAL A 93 -5.35 -7.42 15.35
CA VAL A 93 -4.06 -7.98 15.72
C VAL A 93 -4.16 -8.58 17.12
N THR A 94 -3.83 -9.86 17.24
CA THR A 94 -3.68 -10.56 18.53
C THR A 94 -2.20 -10.67 18.85
N LEU A 95 -1.81 -10.25 20.05
CA LEU A 95 -0.44 -10.35 20.56
C LEU A 95 -0.21 -11.67 21.29
N GLN A 96 1.06 -12.01 21.53
CA GLN A 96 1.46 -13.24 22.23
C GLN A 96 0.92 -13.32 23.67
N ASP A 97 0.76 -12.17 24.34
CA ASP A 97 0.21 -12.06 25.69
C ASP A 97 -1.34 -12.13 25.73
N GLY A 98 -1.98 -12.28 24.56
CA GLY A 98 -3.43 -12.37 24.42
C GLY A 98 -4.14 -11.02 24.25
N GLN A 99 -3.44 -9.89 24.35
CA GLN A 99 -4.05 -8.59 24.05
C GLN A 99 -4.44 -8.49 22.58
N THR A 100 -5.54 -7.78 22.30
CA THR A 100 -6.03 -7.53 20.94
C THR A 100 -6.14 -6.04 20.66
N GLN A 101 -5.83 -5.66 19.42
CA GLN A 101 -6.05 -4.32 18.90
C GLN A 101 -6.77 -4.42 17.57
N GLU A 102 -7.78 -3.58 17.38
CA GLU A 102 -8.59 -3.57 16.17
C GLU A 102 -8.60 -2.17 15.56
N MET A 103 -8.55 -2.12 14.23
CA MET A 103 -8.69 -0.91 13.46
C MET A 103 -9.54 -1.18 12.22
N THR A 104 -10.50 -0.31 11.96
CA THR A 104 -11.32 -0.34 10.75
C THR A 104 -11.01 0.88 9.89
N LEU A 105 -10.70 0.63 8.62
CA LEU A 105 -10.64 1.63 7.57
C LEU A 105 -11.90 1.52 6.72
N GLU A 106 -12.83 2.44 6.90
CA GLU A 106 -14.10 2.41 6.16
C GLU A 106 -13.97 2.96 4.72
N ARG A 107 -13.07 3.93 4.53
CA ARG A 107 -12.95 4.70 3.29
C ARG A 107 -11.49 5.01 3.00
N PRO A 108 -10.81 4.29 2.11
CA PRO A 108 -9.45 4.63 1.71
C PRO A 108 -9.36 6.06 1.15
N LYS A 109 -8.22 6.71 1.36
CA LYS A 109 -7.93 8.03 0.80
C LYS A 109 -7.88 7.93 -0.73
N GLY A 110 -8.46 8.90 -1.42
CA GLY A 110 -8.52 8.97 -2.88
C GLY A 110 -9.66 8.18 -3.53
N GLN A 111 -10.44 7.41 -2.77
CA GLN A 111 -11.60 6.68 -3.30
C GLN A 111 -12.79 7.60 -3.58
N GLN A 112 -13.05 8.53 -2.67
CA GLN A 112 -14.21 9.42 -2.74
C GLN A 112 -13.81 10.89 -2.85
N PRO A 113 -14.61 11.73 -3.52
CA PRO A 113 -14.31 13.16 -3.71
C PRO A 113 -14.05 13.93 -2.41
N GLU A 114 -14.63 13.51 -1.29
CA GLU A 114 -14.53 14.12 0.03
C GLU A 114 -13.25 13.76 0.80
N ARG A 115 -12.50 12.74 0.36
CA ARG A 115 -11.22 12.36 0.97
C ARG A 115 -10.08 12.28 -0.06
N PRO A 116 -9.82 13.34 -0.84
CA PRO A 116 -8.75 13.34 -1.81
C PRO A 116 -7.38 13.39 -1.10
N PRO A 117 -6.30 12.92 -1.75
CA PRO A 117 -4.96 13.24 -1.28
C PRO A 117 -4.73 14.76 -1.34
N THR A 118 -3.98 15.28 -0.37
CA THR A 118 -3.57 16.69 -0.40
C THR A 118 -2.53 16.92 -1.51
N ASN A 119 -2.40 18.17 -1.98
CA ASN A 119 -1.36 18.52 -2.95
C ASN A 119 0.05 18.15 -2.45
N ALA A 120 0.32 18.34 -1.15
CA ALA A 120 1.60 17.97 -0.56
C ALA A 120 1.87 16.46 -0.66
N GLU A 121 0.86 15.63 -0.39
CA GLU A 121 0.97 14.17 -0.51
C GLU A 121 1.13 13.72 -1.96
N VAL A 122 0.41 14.34 -2.91
CA VAL A 122 0.56 14.06 -4.34
C VAL A 122 1.98 14.41 -4.80
N VAL A 123 2.49 15.58 -4.41
CA VAL A 123 3.85 16.02 -4.74
C VAL A 123 4.90 15.11 -4.09
N GLN A 124 4.70 14.70 -2.82
CA GLN A 124 5.59 13.76 -2.15
C GLN A 124 5.64 12.41 -2.86
N LYS A 125 4.47 11.87 -3.27
CA LYS A 125 4.39 10.64 -4.05
C LYS A 125 5.04 10.80 -5.42
N PHE A 126 4.86 11.94 -6.09
CA PHE A 126 5.54 12.21 -7.35
C PHE A 126 7.06 12.21 -7.19
N ARG A 127 7.59 12.92 -6.18
CA ARG A 127 9.02 12.96 -5.87
C ARG A 127 9.58 11.56 -5.62
N SER A 128 8.92 10.74 -4.81
CA SER A 128 9.40 9.38 -4.50
C SER A 128 9.49 8.47 -5.72
N LEU A 129 8.62 8.67 -6.72
CA LEU A 129 8.61 7.91 -7.97
C LEU A 129 9.58 8.46 -9.02
N ALA A 130 9.59 9.77 -9.22
CA ALA A 130 10.28 10.40 -10.34
C ALA A 130 11.77 10.69 -10.06
N THR A 131 12.19 10.83 -8.80
CA THR A 131 13.58 11.20 -8.47
C THR A 131 14.59 10.19 -8.98
N HIS A 132 14.27 8.90 -8.90
CA HIS A 132 15.13 7.82 -9.40
C HIS A 132 15.27 7.80 -10.93
N VAL A 133 14.34 8.43 -11.65
CA VAL A 133 14.30 8.43 -13.13
C VAL A 133 14.84 9.74 -13.70
N LEU A 134 14.42 10.88 -13.16
CA LEU A 134 14.70 12.21 -13.71
C LEU A 134 15.79 12.97 -12.93
N GLY A 135 16.13 12.51 -11.73
CA GLY A 135 16.99 13.26 -10.80
C GLY A 135 16.25 14.39 -10.09
N ASN A 136 16.77 14.78 -8.92
CA ASN A 136 16.11 15.72 -8.01
C ASN A 136 15.85 17.09 -8.66
N GLU A 137 16.81 17.63 -9.41
CA GLU A 137 16.66 18.97 -10.02
C GLU A 137 15.50 19.03 -11.02
N LYS A 138 15.39 18.04 -11.91
CA LYS A 138 14.32 17.99 -12.92
C LYS A 138 12.96 17.73 -12.27
N VAL A 139 12.90 16.89 -11.23
CA VAL A 139 11.68 16.67 -10.44
C VAL A 139 11.15 17.98 -9.86
N GLU A 140 12.00 18.79 -9.23
CA GLU A 140 11.56 20.07 -8.67
C GLU A 140 11.08 21.05 -9.74
N LYS A 141 11.75 21.10 -10.91
CA LYS A 141 11.27 21.90 -12.06
C LYS A 141 9.89 21.46 -12.52
N VAL A 142 9.62 20.15 -12.57
CA VAL A 142 8.29 19.64 -12.93
C VAL A 142 7.26 20.04 -11.87
N VAL A 143 7.56 19.85 -10.57
CA VAL A 143 6.65 20.23 -9.48
C VAL A 143 6.31 21.72 -9.55
N GLU A 144 7.31 22.58 -9.68
CA GLU A 144 7.11 24.03 -9.82
C GLU A 144 6.28 24.37 -11.05
N PHE A 145 6.55 23.70 -12.18
CA PHE A 145 5.85 23.97 -13.43
C PHE A 145 4.38 23.53 -13.41
N VAL A 146 4.03 22.43 -12.74
CA VAL A 146 2.64 21.91 -12.76
C VAL A 146 1.79 22.45 -11.61
N THR A 147 2.40 22.85 -10.50
CA THR A 147 1.66 23.25 -9.30
C THR A 147 0.81 24.50 -9.55
N GLY A 148 -0.49 24.42 -9.22
CA GLY A 148 -1.43 25.54 -9.33
C GLY A 148 -1.94 25.82 -10.76
N ARG A 149 -1.59 24.99 -11.74
CA ARG A 149 -2.05 25.16 -13.14
C ARG A 149 -3.17 24.18 -13.47
N LEU A 150 -4.29 24.72 -13.97
CA LEU A 150 -5.41 23.93 -14.46
C LEU A 150 -5.25 23.54 -15.94
N GLU A 151 -4.49 24.33 -16.70
CA GLU A 151 -4.24 24.13 -18.12
C GLU A 151 -2.77 24.32 -18.44
N ILE A 152 -2.19 23.37 -19.18
CA ILE A 152 -0.78 23.38 -19.59
C ILE A 152 -0.71 22.93 -21.06
N PRO A 153 -0.16 23.74 -21.97
CA PRO A 153 0.12 23.29 -23.32
C PRO A 153 1.10 22.11 -23.31
N VAL A 154 0.75 21.03 -24.00
CA VAL A 154 1.56 19.79 -24.03
C VAL A 154 3.00 20.06 -24.43
N ALA A 155 3.24 20.94 -25.41
CA ALA A 155 4.58 21.32 -25.84
C ALA A 155 5.44 21.87 -24.69
N ASN A 156 4.85 22.65 -23.79
CA ASN A 156 5.56 23.23 -22.66
C ASN A 156 5.88 22.17 -21.60
N LEU A 157 4.97 21.22 -21.37
CA LEU A 157 5.22 20.11 -20.45
C LEU A 157 6.33 19.18 -20.97
N ILE A 158 6.30 18.84 -22.26
CA ILE A 158 7.35 18.03 -22.91
C ILE A 158 8.70 18.73 -22.77
N GLY A 159 8.76 20.05 -22.96
CA GLY A 159 10.00 20.82 -22.81
C GLY A 159 10.62 20.74 -21.41
N VAL A 160 9.83 20.53 -20.36
CA VAL A 160 10.33 20.36 -18.98
C VAL A 160 10.77 18.91 -18.71
N LEU A 161 10.15 17.94 -19.38
CA LEU A 161 10.44 16.51 -19.23
C LEU A 161 11.66 16.05 -20.05
N ALA A 162 11.86 16.61 -21.24
CA ALA A 162 12.99 16.34 -22.14
C ALA A 162 14.33 16.73 -21.50
#